data_AF-A0A238H484-F1
#
_entry.id   AF-A0A238H484-F1
#
_cell.length_a   1.000
_cell.length_b   1.000
_cell.length_c   1.000
_cell.angle_alpha   90.00
_cell.angle_beta   90.00
_cell.angle_gamma   90.00
#
_symmetry.space_group_name_H-M   'P 1'
#
loop_
_entity.id
_entity.type
_entity.pdbx_description
1 polymer ?
#
loop_
_entity_poly.entity_id
_entity_poly.type
_entity_poly.pdbx_seq_one_letter_code
_entity_poly.pdbx_strand_id
1 'polypeptide(L)'
;MRGDDGQTKKGQAMDANREHDGGSGGHAHLSEESDGQAGGDTLDPAIVAVLLRLREAAVETPGGAWSLAKLSKRARLPMSALRRALTQLDAAGLTQTLMRDDATGRAVLTALGRELSDALAEQ
;
A
#
# COMPACT_ATOMS: atom_id res chain seq x y z
N MET A 1 -72.34 9.10 36.75
CA MET A 1 -72.29 9.42 35.31
C MET A 1 -70.82 9.51 34.90
N ARG A 2 -70.41 8.72 33.90
CA ARG A 2 -69.13 8.77 33.13
C ARG A 2 -67.88 8.45 34.00
N GLY A 3 -67.21 7.31 33.87
CA GLY A 3 -66.66 6.71 32.66
C GLY A 3 -65.26 7.28 32.46
N ASP A 4 -64.21 6.47 32.60
CA ASP A 4 -63.00 6.48 31.77
C ASP A 4 -62.00 5.44 32.29
N ASP A 5 -61.77 4.42 31.46
CA ASP A 5 -60.70 3.45 31.53
C ASP A 5 -59.39 4.09 31.07
N GLY A 6 -58.35 4.07 31.90
CA GLY A 6 -57.07 4.60 31.45
C GLY A 6 -55.92 4.31 32.39
N GLN A 7 -54.83 3.79 31.80
CA GLN A 7 -53.46 3.80 32.33
C GLN A 7 -52.96 2.55 33.07
N THR A 8 -52.69 1.52 32.26
CA THR A 8 -51.38 0.87 32.10
C THR A 8 -50.51 0.65 33.34
N LYS A 9 -50.47 -0.61 33.80
CA LYS A 9 -49.35 -1.17 34.57
C LYS A 9 -48.11 -1.25 33.67
N LYS A 10 -47.08 -0.45 33.96
CA LYS A 10 -45.67 -0.78 33.65
C LYS A 10 -44.79 0.03 34.60
N GLY A 11 -44.41 -0.61 35.69
CA GLY A 11 -43.52 -0.06 36.69
C GLY A 11 -42.73 -1.19 37.34
N GLN A 12 -41.63 -1.58 36.71
CA GLN A 12 -40.45 -2.00 37.43
C GLN A 12 -39.24 -1.55 36.62
N ALA A 13 -38.44 -0.73 37.27
CA ALA A 13 -37.23 -0.10 36.76
C ALA A 13 -35.99 -0.95 37.08
N MET A 14 -34.85 -0.43 36.61
CA MET A 14 -33.47 -0.75 37.00
C MET A 14 -32.94 -2.00 36.26
N ASP A 15 -31.92 -1.93 35.41
CA ASP A 15 -30.62 -1.34 35.70
C ASP A 15 -29.83 -0.95 34.44
N ALA A 16 -28.75 -0.21 34.69
CA ALA A 16 -27.81 0.45 33.81
C ALA A 16 -27.39 -0.28 32.52
N ASN A 17 -27.28 0.48 31.42
CA ASN A 17 -25.98 0.59 30.74
C ASN A 17 -25.93 1.85 29.86
N ARG A 18 -25.15 2.83 30.29
CA ARG A 18 -24.69 3.96 29.48
C ARG A 18 -23.22 3.71 29.23
N GLU A 19 -22.82 3.37 28.01
CA GLU A 19 -21.44 3.53 27.55
C GLU A 19 -21.36 3.75 26.03
N HIS A 20 -20.71 4.89 25.67
CA HIS A 20 -19.83 5.17 24.52
C HIS A 20 -20.36 4.94 23.08
N ASP A 21 -20.59 5.97 22.26
CA ASP A 21 -19.64 6.88 21.58
C ASP A 21 -18.68 6.17 20.58
N GLY A 22 -18.70 6.64 19.33
CA GLY A 22 -17.84 6.22 18.21
C GLY A 22 -18.45 5.08 17.38
N GLY A 23 -18.80 5.22 16.11
CA GLY A 23 -18.12 5.98 15.07
C GLY A 23 -17.38 5.01 14.14
N SER A 24 -17.87 4.93 12.89
CA SER A 24 -17.10 4.60 11.69
C SER A 24 -16.73 3.13 11.39
N GLY A 25 -17.39 2.60 10.35
CA GLY A 25 -16.68 2.12 9.16
C GLY A 25 -15.69 0.97 9.35
N GLY A 26 -16.20 -0.24 9.58
CA GLY A 26 -15.43 -1.47 9.37
C GLY A 26 -15.73 -2.07 8.01
N HIS A 27 -15.16 -1.54 6.93
CA HIS A 27 -15.00 -2.31 5.69
C HIS A 27 -14.13 -3.52 6.03
N ALA A 28 -14.74 -4.70 6.10
CA ALA A 28 -14.03 -5.96 6.16
C ALA A 28 -13.28 -6.17 4.83
N HIS A 29 -12.07 -5.60 4.75
CA HIS A 29 -11.10 -5.93 3.73
C HIS A 29 -10.47 -7.27 4.11
N LEU A 30 -11.12 -8.36 3.72
CA LEU A 30 -10.50 -9.67 3.68
C LEU A 30 -9.48 -9.63 2.54
N SER A 31 -8.20 -9.44 2.85
CA SER A 31 -7.10 -9.75 1.96
C SER A 31 -5.89 -10.16 2.78
N GLU A 32 -5.99 -11.36 3.33
CA GLU A 32 -4.86 -12.13 3.81
C GLU A 32 -4.94 -13.50 3.14
N GLU A 33 -4.42 -13.58 1.93
CA GLU A 33 -3.87 -14.82 1.38
C GLU A 33 -2.47 -14.49 0.88
N SER A 34 -1.55 -14.52 1.84
CA SER A 34 -0.13 -14.77 1.62
C SER A 34 0.08 -16.18 1.07
N ASP A 35 1.27 -16.38 0.48
CA ASP A 35 1.88 -17.66 0.10
C ASP A 35 1.58 -18.20 -1.31
N GLY A 36 2.12 -17.48 -2.29
CA GLY A 36 2.52 -18.04 -3.59
C GLY A 36 4.05 -18.07 -3.71
N GLN A 37 4.73 -18.78 -2.80
CA GLN A 37 6.14 -19.15 -3.01
C GLN A 37 6.20 -20.24 -4.10
N ALA A 38 6.54 -19.85 -5.33
CA ALA A 38 6.90 -20.80 -6.39
C ALA A 38 7.92 -20.18 -7.36
N GLY A 39 9.17 -20.68 -7.31
CA GLY A 39 10.16 -20.54 -8.39
C GLY A 39 11.35 -19.66 -8.06
N GLY A 40 12.32 -20.18 -7.29
CA GLY A 40 13.57 -19.51 -6.95
C GLY A 40 14.58 -19.34 -8.08
N ASP A 41 14.15 -18.88 -9.26
CA ASP A 41 15.04 -18.53 -10.38
C ASP A 41 14.54 -17.33 -11.22
N THR A 42 13.30 -16.86 -11.00
CA THR A 42 12.73 -15.73 -11.75
C THR A 42 12.44 -14.57 -10.80
N LEU A 43 13.03 -13.40 -11.08
CA LEU A 43 12.80 -12.17 -10.32
C LEU A 43 11.30 -11.83 -10.31
N ASP A 44 10.78 -11.42 -9.15
CA ASP A 44 9.36 -11.04 -9.00
C ASP A 44 8.95 -10.01 -10.07
N PRO A 45 7.82 -10.21 -10.78
CA PRO A 45 7.43 -9.36 -11.90
C PRO A 45 7.15 -7.91 -11.49
N ALA A 46 6.73 -7.65 -10.24
CA ALA A 46 6.62 -6.29 -9.72
C ALA A 46 8.00 -5.66 -9.52
N ILE A 47 9.00 -6.42 -9.06
CA ILE A 47 10.38 -5.95 -8.95
C ILE A 47 10.95 -5.62 -10.33
N VAL A 48 10.78 -6.50 -11.32
CA VAL A 48 11.21 -6.26 -12.71
C VAL A 48 10.54 -4.99 -13.26
N ALA A 49 9.24 -4.84 -13.07
CA ALA A 49 8.51 -3.65 -13.52
C ALA A 49 9.06 -2.37 -12.88
N VAL A 50 9.39 -2.38 -11.58
CA VAL A 50 9.96 -1.21 -10.89
C VAL A 50 11.35 -0.87 -11.43
N LEU A 51 12.23 -1.86 -11.63
CA LEU A 51 13.58 -1.67 -12.18
C LEU A 51 13.54 -1.01 -13.56
N LEU A 52 12.71 -1.55 -14.47
CA LEU A 52 12.55 -0.99 -15.82
C LEU A 52 12.03 0.45 -15.77
N ARG A 53 11.06 0.77 -14.91
CA ARG A 53 10.55 2.14 -14.77
C ARG A 53 11.54 3.11 -14.15
N LEU A 54 12.37 2.67 -13.21
CA LEU A 54 13.42 3.50 -12.64
C LEU A 54 14.53 3.77 -13.66
N ARG A 55 14.85 2.79 -14.52
CA ARG A 55 15.77 2.96 -15.65
C ARG A 55 15.25 4.01 -16.62
N GLU A 56 13.98 3.90 -17.04
CA GLU A 56 13.33 4.91 -17.88
C GLU A 56 13.40 6.30 -17.23
N ALA A 57 13.11 6.40 -15.93
CA ALA A 57 13.21 7.66 -15.21
C ALA A 57 14.63 8.26 -15.25
N ALA A 58 15.66 7.42 -15.12
CA ALA A 58 17.06 7.85 -15.16
C ALA A 58 17.54 8.26 -16.56
N VAL A 59 16.90 7.76 -17.62
CA VAL A 59 17.16 8.16 -19.02
C VAL A 59 16.38 9.42 -19.39
N GLU A 60 15.09 9.48 -19.05
CA GLU A 60 14.21 10.62 -19.36
C GLU A 60 14.60 11.88 -18.59
N THR A 61 15.09 11.74 -17.37
CA THR A 61 15.47 12.87 -16.53
C THR A 61 16.84 12.59 -15.89
N PRO A 62 17.94 12.84 -16.62
CA PRO A 62 19.28 12.70 -16.06
C PRO A 62 19.44 13.64 -14.85
N GLY A 63 19.44 13.06 -13.64
CA GLY A 63 19.50 13.76 -12.36
C GLY A 63 18.17 13.94 -11.62
N GLY A 64 17.04 13.53 -12.19
CA GLY A 64 15.72 13.68 -11.59
C GLY A 64 15.03 12.35 -11.30
N ALA A 65 15.02 11.95 -10.03
CA ALA A 65 14.23 10.82 -9.56
C ALA A 65 12.71 11.10 -9.69
N TRP A 66 11.94 10.18 -10.28
CA TRP A 66 10.48 10.28 -10.24
C TRP A 66 9.98 10.17 -8.79
N SER A 67 8.89 10.89 -8.48
CA SER A 67 8.19 10.69 -7.21
C SER A 67 7.59 9.29 -7.15
N LEU A 68 7.45 8.74 -5.94
CA LEU A 68 6.85 7.42 -5.72
C LEU A 68 5.44 7.32 -6.34
N ALA A 69 4.66 8.39 -6.27
CA ALA A 69 3.34 8.45 -6.90
C ALA A 69 3.40 8.34 -8.44
N LYS A 70 4.38 9.00 -9.08
CA LYS A 70 4.58 8.88 -10.53
C LYS A 70 5.10 7.49 -10.89
N LEU A 71 6.01 6.94 -10.09
CA LEU A 71 6.57 5.60 -10.28
C LEU A 71 5.48 4.52 -10.16
N SER A 72 4.63 4.57 -9.14
CA SER A 72 3.50 3.64 -8.94
C SER A 72 2.57 3.65 -10.16
N LYS A 73 2.22 4.84 -10.65
CA LYS A 73 1.35 4.99 -11.83
C LYS A 73 1.99 4.38 -13.09
N ARG A 74 3.28 4.63 -13.33
CA ARG A 74 4.01 4.10 -14.50
C ARG A 74 4.25 2.60 -14.42
N ALA A 75 4.54 2.08 -13.23
CA ALA A 75 4.70 0.64 -12.98
C ALA A 75 3.36 -0.10 -12.93
N ARG A 76 2.22 0.61 -12.88
CA ARG A 76 0.86 0.07 -12.70
C ARG A 76 0.74 -0.79 -11.44
N LEU A 77 1.47 -0.43 -10.39
CA LEU A 77 1.49 -1.13 -9.11
C LEU A 77 0.75 -0.32 -8.04
N PRO A 78 -0.03 -0.98 -7.17
CA PRO A 78 -0.58 -0.30 -5.99
C PRO A 78 0.55 0.19 -5.09
N MET A 79 0.31 1.28 -4.38
CA MET A 79 1.31 1.97 -3.55
C MET A 79 1.96 1.03 -2.51
N SER A 80 1.19 0.09 -1.95
CA SER A 80 1.67 -0.94 -1.03
C SER A 80 2.65 -1.90 -1.70
N ALA A 81 2.32 -2.44 -2.86
CA ALA A 81 3.20 -3.33 -3.63
C ALA A 81 4.47 -2.60 -4.09
N LEU A 82 4.36 -1.35 -4.55
CA LEU A 82 5.52 -0.54 -4.89
C LEU A 82 6.45 -0.38 -3.67
N ARG A 83 5.90 -0.04 -2.50
CA ARG A 83 6.70 0.10 -1.27
C ARG A 83 7.40 -1.22 -0.91
N ARG A 84 6.70 -2.35 -0.98
CA ARG A 84 7.29 -3.67 -0.72
C ARG A 84 8.44 -3.98 -1.69
N ALA A 85 8.25 -3.75 -2.99
CA ALA A 85 9.28 -3.95 -4.00
C ALA A 85 10.49 -3.03 -3.76
N LEU A 86 10.27 -1.74 -3.46
CA LEU A 86 11.34 -0.80 -3.16
C LEU A 86 12.11 -1.17 -1.90
N THR A 87 11.44 -1.65 -0.84
CA THR A 87 12.12 -2.13 0.36
C THR A 87 13.02 -3.33 0.06
N GLN A 88 12.58 -4.27 -0.79
CA GLN A 88 13.40 -5.41 -1.20
C GLN A 88 14.60 -4.97 -2.05
N LEU A 89 14.38 -4.06 -3.00
CA LEU A 89 15.44 -3.50 -3.85
C LEU A 89 16.47 -2.68 -3.04
N ASP A 90 16.03 -1.94 -2.04
CA ASP A 90 16.88 -1.18 -1.13
C ASP A 90 17.71 -2.11 -0.23
N ALA A 91 17.10 -3.18 0.30
CA ALA A 91 17.80 -4.23 1.05
C ALA A 91 18.86 -4.96 0.20
N ALA A 92 18.63 -5.10 -1.11
CA ALA A 92 19.58 -5.64 -2.07
C ALA A 92 20.63 -4.62 -2.56
N GLY A 93 20.54 -3.35 -2.15
CA GLY A 93 21.43 -2.28 -2.60
C GLY A 93 21.25 -1.88 -4.08
N LEU A 94 20.14 -2.28 -4.71
CA LEU A 94 19.83 -2.00 -6.12
C LEU A 94 19.19 -0.63 -6.30
N THR A 95 18.47 -0.16 -5.29
CA THR A 95 17.87 1.18 -5.28
C THR A 95 18.30 1.94 -4.04
N GLN A 96 18.28 3.27 -4.13
CA GLN A 96 18.22 4.14 -2.98
C GLN A 96 16.85 4.81 -2.96
N THR A 97 16.05 4.49 -1.96
CA THR A 97 14.70 5.05 -1.82
C THR A 97 14.64 6.04 -0.66
N LEU A 98 14.29 7.29 -0.97
CA LEU A 98 13.86 8.26 0.03
C LEU A 98 12.35 8.12 0.22
N MET A 99 11.91 7.34 1.21
CA MET A 99 10.51 7.31 1.62
C MET A 99 10.19 8.53 2.50
N ARG A 100 9.10 9.21 2.18
CA ARG A 100 8.54 10.30 2.98
C ARG A 100 7.06 10.01 3.25
N ASP A 101 6.59 10.34 4.45
CA ASP A 101 5.21 10.09 4.91
C ASP A 101 4.13 10.74 4.05
N ASP A 102 4.44 11.85 3.39
CA ASP A 102 3.55 12.60 2.49
C ASP A 102 3.50 12.04 1.04
N ALA A 103 4.09 10.86 0.80
CA ALA A 103 4.21 10.24 -0.52
C ALA A 103 5.03 11.03 -1.57
N THR A 104 5.72 12.11 -1.20
CA THR A 104 6.64 12.83 -2.11
C THR A 104 8.05 12.24 -2.14
N GLY A 105 8.22 11.08 -1.52
CA GLY A 105 9.44 10.27 -1.63
C GLY A 105 9.86 10.03 -3.08
N ARG A 106 11.11 9.62 -3.26
CA ARG A 106 11.70 9.35 -4.58
C ARG A 106 12.60 8.12 -4.51
N ALA A 107 12.72 7.40 -5.62
CA ALA A 107 13.60 6.26 -5.73
C ALA A 107 14.55 6.45 -6.93
N VAL A 108 15.80 6.06 -6.75
CA VAL A 108 16.82 6.05 -7.80
C VAL A 108 17.51 4.70 -7.84
N LEU A 109 17.98 4.31 -9.02
CA LEU A 109 18.86 3.15 -9.17
C LEU A 109 20.25 3.48 -8.65
N THR A 110 20.85 2.52 -7.96
CA THR A 110 22.30 2.51 -7.73
C THR A 110 23.03 2.08 -8.99
N ALA A 111 24.37 2.09 -8.97
CA ALA A 111 25.15 1.55 -10.08
C ALA A 111 24.78 0.08 -10.38
N LEU A 112 24.70 -0.76 -9.35
CA LEU A 112 24.32 -2.17 -9.46
C LEU A 112 22.88 -2.33 -9.99
N GLY A 113 21.94 -1.53 -9.47
CA GLY A 113 20.56 -1.55 -9.96
C GLY A 113 20.45 -1.14 -11.43
N ARG A 114 21.30 -0.21 -11.89
CA ARG A 114 21.38 0.19 -13.30
C ARG A 114 21.87 -0.95 -14.19
N GLU A 115 22.96 -1.61 -13.80
CA GLU A 115 23.49 -2.76 -14.54
C GLU A 115 22.45 -3.90 -14.66
N LEU A 116 21.77 -4.23 -13.55
CA LEU A 116 20.72 -5.23 -13.57
C LEU A 116 19.53 -4.80 -14.43
N SER A 117 19.10 -3.53 -14.32
CA SER A 117 17.97 -3.01 -15.10
C SER A 117 18.28 -2.94 -16.60
N ASP A 118 19.53 -2.64 -16.96
CA ASP A 118 20.01 -2.68 -18.34
C ASP A 118 20.00 -4.12 -18.87
N ALA A 119 20.55 -5.08 -18.10
CA ALA A 119 20.51 -6.49 -18.48
C ALA A 119 19.08 -7.03 -18.69
N LEU A 120 18.11 -6.56 -17.88
CA LEU A 120 16.70 -6.92 -18.03
C LEU A 120 16.01 -6.27 -19.24
N ALA A 121 16.47 -5.09 -19.68
CA ALA A 121 15.88 -4.36 -20.80
C ALA A 121 16.35 -4.88 -22.17
N GLU A 122 17.49 -5.59 -22.20
CA GLU A 122 18.08 -6.19 -23.40
C GLU A 122 17.54 -7.60 -23.69
N GLN A 123 16.61 -8.11 -22.87
CA GLN A 123 15.97 -9.44 -23.03
C GLN A 123 14.68 -9.40 -23.86
#